data_AF-A0A3B9BW82-F1
#
_entry.id   AF-A0A3B9BW82-F1
#
_cell.length_a   1.000
_cell.length_b   1.000
_cell.length_c   1.000
_cell.angle_alpha   90.00
_cell.angle_beta   90.00
_cell.angle_gamma   90.00
#
_symmetry.space_group_name_H-M   'P 1'
#
loop_
_entity.id
_entity.type
_entity.pdbx_description
1 polymer ?
#
loop_
_entity_poly.entity_id
_entity_poly.type
_entity_poly.pdbx_seq_one_letter_code
_entity_poly.pdbx_strand_id
1 'polypeptide(L)' 'MTRKAIKREQFKVDHLTFELTDTTYKVIAGEAVHAKDRRPLFTGVITKGTATELRRLAHHFDEREDKL' A
#
# COMPACT_ATOMS: atom_id res chain seq x y z
N MET A 1 6.21 3.22 -30.17
CA MET A 1 5.30 3.68 -29.11
C MET A 1 6.11 3.95 -27.85
N THR A 2 6.27 5.22 -27.46
CA THR A 2 6.99 5.59 -26.23
C THR A 2 6.10 5.28 -25.03
N ARG A 3 6.51 4.38 -24.14
CA ARG A 3 5.77 4.10 -22.89
C ARG A 3 5.69 5.39 -22.07
N LYS A 4 4.48 5.88 -21.83
CA LYS A 4 4.23 6.97 -20.86
C LYS A 4 4.68 6.50 -19.48
N ALA A 5 5.49 7.29 -18.78
CA ALA A 5 5.88 6.99 -17.41
C ALA A 5 4.62 6.94 -16.54
N ILE A 6 4.42 5.82 -15.82
CA ILE A 6 3.31 5.66 -14.90
C ILE A 6 3.68 6.40 -13.61
N LYS A 7 2.91 7.42 -13.23
CA LYS A 7 3.07 8.11 -11.95
C LYS A 7 2.74 7.13 -10.82
N ARG A 8 3.62 7.08 -9.82
CA ARG A 8 3.50 6.21 -8.65
C ARG A 8 3.53 7.06 -7.39
N GLU A 9 2.46 7.00 -6.61
CA GLU A 9 2.36 7.69 -5.32
C GLU A 9 2.66 6.69 -4.20
N GLN A 10 3.40 7.12 -3.18
CA GLN A 10 3.84 6.26 -2.09
C GLN A 10 3.27 6.72 -0.75
N PHE A 11 2.74 5.76 0.00
CA PHE A 11 2.22 5.94 1.35
C PHE A 11 2.91 4.94 2.29
N LYS A 12 3.34 5.40 3.46
CA LYS A 12 3.95 4.54 4.49
C LYS A 12 2.94 4.29 5.60
N VAL A 13 2.84 3.03 6.01
CA VAL A 13 2.01 2.59 7.14
C VAL A 13 2.84 1.57 7.91
N ASP A 14 3.29 1.93 9.12
CA ASP A 14 4.21 1.09 9.91
C ASP A 14 5.42 0.62 9.06
N HIS A 15 5.76 -0.67 9.07
CA HIS A 15 6.84 -1.26 8.28
C HIS A 15 6.45 -1.57 6.83
N LEU A 16 5.32 -1.03 6.35
CA LEU A 16 4.79 -1.24 5.00
C LEU A 16 4.87 0.03 4.16
N THR A 17 5.16 -0.13 2.87
CA THR A 17 5.04 0.93 1.85
C THR A 17 4.04 0.52 0.79
N PHE A 18 2.98 1.32 0.65
CA PHE A 18 2.00 1.21 -0.41
C PHE A 18 2.43 2.09 -1.58
N GLU A 19 2.49 1.51 -2.78
CA GLU A 19 2.75 2.23 -4.02
C GLU A 19 1.54 2.14 -4.94
N LEU A 20 0.90 3.27 -5.21
CA LEU A 20 -0.33 3.37 -5.97
C LEU A 20 -0.08 3.96 -7.35
N THR A 21 -0.89 3.49 -8.29
CA THR A 21 -1.15 4.09 -9.60
C THR A 21 -2.64 4.41 -9.67
N ASP A 22 -3.13 4.94 -10.79
CA ASP A 22 -4.56 5.23 -10.97
C ASP A 22 -5.48 4.00 -10.80
N THR A 23 -4.96 2.78 -11.05
CA THR A 23 -5.78 1.56 -11.09
C THR A 23 -5.20 0.36 -10.34
N THR A 24 -3.95 0.43 -9.88
CA THR A 24 -3.27 -0.68 -9.19
C THR A 24 -2.49 -0.18 -8.00
N TYR A 25 -2.24 -1.08 -7.06
CA TYR A 25 -1.40 -0.82 -5.91
C TYR A 25 -0.44 -1.99 -5.67
N LYS A 26 0.65 -1.72 -4.96
CA LYS A 26 1.61 -2.70 -4.48
C LYS A 26 1.93 -2.44 -3.03
N VAL A 27 2.21 -3.47 -2.27
CA VAL A 27 2.71 -3.34 -0.91
C VAL A 27 4.09 -3.96 -0.82
N ILE A 28 5.01 -3.21 -0.25
CA ILE A 28 6.43 -3.51 -0.17
C ILE A 28 6.83 -3.44 1.31
N ALA A 29 7.78 -4.27 1.72
CA ALA A 29 8.44 -4.11 3.01
C ALA A 29 9.18 -2.76 3.05
N GLY A 30 8.70 -1.83 3.87
CA GLY A 30 9.23 -0.47 3.97
C GLY A 30 10.63 -0.39 4.58
N GLU A 31 11.00 -1.37 5.40
CA GLU A 31 12.30 -1.45 6.09
C GLU A 31 13.32 -2.37 5.42
N ALA A 32 13.05 -2.84 4.20
CA ALA A 32 13.99 -3.69 3.48
C ALA A 32 15.35 -2.98 3.29
N VAL A 33 16.37 -3.50 3.99
CA VAL A 33 17.74 -2.97 4.03
C VAL A 33 18.39 -2.96 2.65
N HIS A 34 18.11 -3.97 1.83
CA HIS A 34 18.61 -4.03 0.46
C HIS A 34 17.51 -3.79 -0.57
N ALA A 35 17.87 -3.12 -1.68
CA ALA A 35 16.96 -2.83 -2.77
C ALA A 35 16.31 -4.09 -3.39
N LYS A 36 17.01 -5.24 -3.35
CA LYS A 36 16.50 -6.53 -3.82
C LYS A 36 15.34 -7.08 -2.97
N ASP A 37 15.25 -6.64 -1.72
CA ASP A 37 14.25 -7.09 -0.74
C ASP A 37 13.01 -6.17 -0.76
N ARG A 38 13.08 -5.03 -1.46
CA ARG A 38 11.93 -4.15 -1.77
C ARG A 38 11.04 -4.69 -2.90
N ARG A 39 11.01 -6.00 -3.10
CA ARG A 39 10.04 -6.61 -4.03
C ARG A 39 8.63 -6.48 -3.44
N PRO A 40 7.60 -6.29 -4.27
CA PRO A 40 6.23 -6.30 -3.77
C PRO A 40 5.94 -7.61 -3.04
N LEU A 41 5.48 -7.51 -1.80
CA LEU A 41 4.89 -8.61 -1.06
C LEU A 41 3.59 -9.04 -1.74
N PHE A 42 2.80 -8.06 -2.19
CA PHE A 42 1.61 -8.28 -2.98
C PHE A 42 1.32 -7.11 -3.93
N THR A 43 0.53 -7.40 -4.95
CA THR A 43 0.03 -6.43 -5.93
C THR A 43 -1.45 -6.66 -6.17
N GLY A 44 -2.23 -5.60 -6.35
CA GLY A 44 -3.66 -5.70 -6.61
C GLY A 44 -4.19 -4.60 -7.54
N VAL A 45 -5.39 -4.81 -8.06
CA VAL A 45 -6.17 -3.80 -8.79
C VAL A 45 -7.06 -3.06 -7.79
N ILE A 46 -7.17 -1.75 -7.95
CA ILE A 46 -8.08 -0.91 -7.18
C ILE A 46 -9.47 -1.09 -7.79
N THR A 47 -10.40 -1.63 -7.00
CA THR A 47 -11.77 -1.86 -7.42
C THR A 47 -12.75 -1.05 -6.56
N LYS A 48 -14.00 -0.92 -7.02
CA LYS A 48 -15.05 -0.29 -6.21
C LYS A 48 -15.21 -1.08 -4.91
N GLY A 49 -14.92 -0.45 -3.78
CA GLY A 49 -14.99 -1.08 -2.45
C GLY A 49 -13.66 -1.12 -1.71
N THR A 50 -12.51 -1.11 -2.42
CA THR A 50 -11.17 -1.19 -1.79
C THR A 50 -10.97 -0.12 -0.71
N ALA A 51 -11.38 1.12 -0.96
CA ALA A 51 -11.27 2.19 0.03
C ALA A 51 -12.16 1.96 1.27
N THR A 52 -13.33 1.32 1.11
CA THR A 52 -14.21 0.99 2.25
C THR A 52 -13.60 -0.11 3.12
N GLU A 53 -12.99 -1.12 2.50
CA GLU A 53 -12.29 -2.19 3.21
C GLU A 53 -11.11 -1.63 4.02
N LEU A 54 -10.30 -0.75 3.41
CA LEU A 54 -9.19 -0.09 4.10
C LEU A 54 -9.65 0.77 5.29
N ARG A 55 -10.75 1.52 5.15
CA ARG A 55 -11.30 2.29 6.27
C ARG A 55 -11.79 1.41 7.43
N ARG A 56 -12.42 0.26 7.12
CA ARG A 56 -12.82 -0.70 8.15
C ARG A 56 -11.61 -1.28 8.88
N LEU A 57 -10.53 -1.58 8.15
CA LEU A 57 -9.27 -2.01 8.78
C LEU A 57 -8.69 -0.92 9.68
N ALA A 58 -8.67 0.33 9.22
CA ALA A 58 -8.20 1.46 10.03
C ALA A 58 -9.00 1.59 11.33
N HIS A 59 -10.34 1.52 11.27
CA HIS A 59 -11.17 1.52 12.47
C HIS A 59 -10.83 0.39 13.46
N HIS A 60 -10.49 -0.80 12.96
CA HIS A 60 -10.04 -1.88 13.84
C HIS A 60 -8.69 -1.62 14.51
N PHE A 61 -7.80 -0.84 13.90
CA PHE A 61 -6.58 -0.37 14.57
C PHE A 61 -6.92 0.67 15.63
N ASP A 62 -7.74 1.68 15.30
CA ASP A 62 -8.20 2.70 16.25
C ASP A 62 -8.77 2.06 17.54
N GLU A 63 -9.68 1.08 17.39
CA GLU A 63 -10.31 0.34 18.51
C GLU A 63 -9.30 -0.41 19.42
N ARG A 64 -8.12 -0.75 18.91
CA ARG A 64 -7.07 -1.45 19.65
C ARG A 64 -6.08 -0.48 20.27
N GLU A 65 -5.76 0.60 19.57
CA GLU A 65 -4.92 1.68 20.08
C GLU A 65 -5.55 2.32 21.32
N ASP A 66 -6.86 2.50 21.35
CA ASP A 66 -7.61 2.98 22.52
C ASP A 66 -7.47 2.09 23.78
N LYS A 67 -6.94 0.86 23.64
CA LYS A 67 -6.75 -0.10 24.75
C LYS A 67 -5.30 -0.20 25.23
N LEU A 68 -4.36 0.48 24.56
CA LEU A 68 -2.95 0.53 24.94
C LEU A 68 -2.70 1.62 25.99
#